data_AF-A0A645FZZ1-F1
#
_entry.id   AF-A0A645FZZ1-F1
#
_cell.length_a   1.000
_cell.length_b   1.000
_cell.length_c   1.000
_cell.angle_alpha   90.00
_cell.angle_beta   90.00
_cell.angle_gamma   90.00
#
_symmetry.space_group_name_H-M   'P 1'
#
loop_
_entity.id
_entity.type
_entity.pdbx_description
1 polymer ?
#
loop_
_entity_poly.entity_id
_entity_poly.type
_entity_poly.pdbx_seq_one_letter_code
_entity_poly.pdbx_strand_id
1 'polypeptide(L)'
;MAKENGATVIVITSYTESPLSKLADVTLCGAAKETQYRSEAMASRLAHLAIGDVLYVGVMLRHQEQIVANMHKIRQAIAIRQLTY
;
A
#
# COMPACT_ATOMS: atom_id res chain seq x y z
N MET A 1 5.69 -4.57 -20.39
CA MET A 1 6.63 -3.46 -20.12
C MET A 1 7.28 -3.53 -18.73
N ALA A 2 6.57 -3.40 -17.59
CA ALA A 2 7.24 -3.38 -16.28
C ALA A 2 8.03 -4.67 -15.95
N LYS A 3 7.39 -5.84 -16.10
CA LYS A 3 8.02 -7.16 -15.85
C LYS A 3 9.15 -7.47 -16.83
N GLU A 4 8.96 -7.13 -18.10
CA GLU A 4 9.97 -7.29 -19.16
C GLU A 4 11.24 -6.45 -18.88
N ASN A 5 11.09 -5.36 -18.13
CA ASN A 5 12.19 -4.48 -17.72
C ASN A 5 12.81 -4.90 -16.36
N GLY A 6 12.49 -6.09 -15.84
CA GLY A 6 13.09 -6.63 -14.61
C GLY A 6 12.50 -6.07 -13.31
N ALA A 7 11.39 -5.32 -13.35
CA ALA A 7 10.74 -4.85 -12.14
C ALA A 7 9.95 -5.97 -11.45
N THR A 8 10.05 -6.05 -10.12
CA THR A 8 9.17 -6.91 -9.30
C THR A 8 7.73 -6.41 -9.41
N VAL A 9 6.83 -7.28 -9.84
CA VAL A 9 5.39 -6.99 -9.99
C VAL A 9 4.64 -7.55 -8.80
N ILE A 10 4.05 -6.67 -8.00
CA ILE A 10 3.15 -7.03 -6.90
C ILE A 10 1.73 -6.68 -7.30
N VAL A 11 0.81 -7.64 -7.22
CA VAL A 11 -0.62 -7.44 -7.51
C VAL A 11 -1.40 -7.51 -6.20
N ILE A 12 -2.27 -6.51 -5.98
CA ILE A 12 -3.24 -6.48 -4.88
C ILE A 12 -4.63 -6.67 -5.49
N THR A 13 -5.34 -7.72 -5.10
CA THR A 13 -6.61 -8.09 -5.72
C THR A 13 -7.51 -8.88 -4.77
N SER A 14 -8.82 -8.85 -4.97
CA SER A 14 -9.75 -9.77 -4.31
C SER A 14 -9.87 -11.12 -5.04
N TYR A 15 -9.24 -11.26 -6.21
CA TYR A 15 -9.36 -12.43 -7.09
C TYR A 15 -8.01 -13.10 -7.31
N THR A 16 -7.76 -14.19 -6.59
CA THR A 16 -6.48 -14.91 -6.60
C THR A 16 -6.14 -15.53 -7.95
N GLU A 17 -7.14 -15.98 -8.73
CA GLU A 17 -6.90 -16.69 -10.00
C GLU A 17 -7.07 -15.83 -11.26
N SER A 18 -7.06 -14.50 -11.11
CA SER A 18 -7.17 -13.61 -12.26
C SER A 18 -5.99 -13.75 -13.23
N PRO A 19 -6.16 -13.48 -14.55
CA PRO A 19 -5.05 -13.41 -15.50
C PRO A 19 -3.94 -12.45 -15.05
N LEU A 20 -4.30 -11.40 -14.30
CA LEU A 20 -3.35 -10.43 -13.74
C LEU A 20 -2.47 -11.05 -12.65
N SER A 21 -3.04 -11.90 -11.79
CA SER A 21 -2.31 -12.61 -10.73
C SER A 21 -1.24 -13.55 -11.31
N LYS A 22 -1.49 -14.14 -12.48
CA LYS A 22 -0.53 -15.01 -13.19
C LYS A 22 0.69 -14.27 -13.72
N LEU A 23 0.57 -12.96 -13.91
CA LEU A 23 1.66 -12.10 -14.38
C LEU A 23 2.49 -11.53 -13.21
N ALA A 24 1.99 -11.60 -11.98
CA ALA A 24 2.66 -11.07 -10.80
C ALA A 24 3.80 -11.98 -10.30
N ASP A 25 4.78 -11.40 -9.61
CA ASP A 25 5.76 -12.16 -8.83
C ASP A 25 5.24 -12.43 -7.42
N VAL A 26 4.41 -11.52 -6.89
CA VAL A 26 3.71 -11.67 -5.61
C VAL A 26 2.26 -11.23 -5.78
N THR A 27 1.32 -12.05 -5.32
CA THR A 27 -0.11 -11.70 -5.26
C THR A 27 -0.57 -11.56 -3.82
N LEU A 28 -1.07 -10.39 -3.45
CA LEU A 28 -1.65 -10.09 -2.14
C LEU A 28 -3.17 -10.08 -2.28
N CYS A 29 -3.84 -11.02 -1.62
CA CYS A 29 -5.29 -11.16 -1.72
C CYS A 29 -6.00 -10.34 -0.63
N GLY A 30 -6.84 -9.39 -1.04
CA GLY A 30 -7.71 -8.57 -0.18
C GLY A 30 -9.17 -9.02 -0.19
N ALA A 31 -9.43 -10.33 -0.33
CA ALA A 31 -10.78 -10.85 -0.34
C ALA A 31 -11.42 -10.74 1.06
N ALA A 32 -12.52 -10.01 1.17
CA ALA A 32 -13.35 -9.97 2.36
C ALA A 32 -14.53 -10.94 2.21
N LYS A 33 -14.74 -11.80 3.21
CA LYS A 33 -15.88 -12.73 3.21
C LYS A 33 -17.21 -11.97 3.18
N GLU A 34 -18.14 -12.52 2.41
CA GLU A 34 -19.53 -12.09 2.36
C GLU A 34 -20.16 -12.17 3.75
N THR A 35 -20.75 -11.08 4.21
CA THR A 35 -21.58 -11.07 5.42
C THR A 35 -22.85 -10.31 5.10
N GLN A 36 -23.99 -10.82 5.56
CA GLN A 36 -25.33 -10.28 5.29
C GLN A 36 -25.52 -8.80 5.69
N TYR A 37 -24.57 -8.23 6.45
CA TYR A 37 -24.62 -6.90 7.03
C TYR A 37 -23.61 -5.90 6.44
N ARG A 38 -22.76 -6.29 5.47
CA ARG A 38 -21.73 -5.41 4.91
C ARG A 38 -21.65 -5.49 3.39
N SER A 39 -21.62 -4.33 2.74
CA SER A 39 -21.33 -4.23 1.31
C SER A 39 -19.91 -4.75 1.02
N GLU A 40 -19.80 -5.69 0.08
CA GLU A 40 -18.53 -6.27 -0.38
C GLU A 40 -17.51 -5.19 -0.78
N ALA A 41 -17.98 -4.10 -1.40
CA ALA A 41 -17.14 -3.00 -1.84
C ALA A 41 -16.43 -2.27 -0.68
N MET A 42 -17.09 -2.12 0.47
CA MET A 42 -16.47 -1.49 1.66
C MET A 42 -15.47 -2.43 2.31
N ALA A 43 -15.80 -3.71 2.44
CA ALA A 43 -14.94 -4.69 3.09
C ALA A 43 -13.66 -4.94 2.26
N SER A 44 -13.78 -5.04 0.93
CA SER A 44 -12.63 -5.12 0.03
C SER A 44 -11.76 -3.85 0.09
N ARG A 45 -12.37 -2.66 0.16
CA ARG A 45 -11.60 -1.41 0.31
C ARG A 45 -10.81 -1.37 1.61
N LEU A 46 -11.41 -1.79 2.72
CA LEU A 46 -10.72 -1.85 4.02
C LEU A 46 -9.56 -2.87 3.99
N ALA A 47 -9.76 -4.03 3.36
CA ALA A 47 -8.71 -5.02 3.21
C ALA A 47 -7.53 -4.47 2.38
N HIS A 48 -7.81 -3.81 1.26
CA HIS A 48 -6.78 -3.18 0.44
C HIS A 48 -6.04 -2.04 1.16
N LEU A 49 -6.75 -1.22 1.95
CA LEU A 49 -6.12 -0.17 2.78
C LEU A 49 -5.19 -0.78 3.83
N ALA A 50 -5.65 -1.81 4.54
CA ALA A 50 -4.84 -2.49 5.54
C ALA A 50 -3.58 -3.13 4.94
N ILE A 51 -3.67 -3.72 3.74
CA ILE A 51 -2.51 -4.22 2.99
C ILE A 51 -1.52 -3.08 2.72
N GLY A 52 -2.02 -1.92 2.26
CA GLY A 52 -1.19 -0.73 2.04
C GLY A 52 -0.46 -0.27 3.32
N ASP A 53 -1.17 -0.21 4.44
CA ASP A 53 -0.61 0.20 5.73
C ASP A 53 0.48 -0.76 6.22
N VAL A 54 0.26 -2.07 6.09
CA VAL A 54 1.25 -3.09 6.48
C VAL A 54 2.50 -2.97 5.60
N LEU A 55 2.35 -2.80 4.28
CA LEU A 55 3.49 -2.59 3.39
C LEU A 55 4.25 -1.32 3.75
N TYR A 56 3.53 -0.23 4.00
CA TYR A 56 4.13 1.04 4.40
C TYR A 56 4.95 0.90 5.68
N VAL A 57 4.36 0.35 6.74
CA VAL A 57 5.06 0.13 8.02
C VAL A 57 6.23 -0.82 7.85
N GLY A 58 6.08 -1.91 7.08
CA GLY A 58 7.13 -2.87 6.81
C GLY A 58 8.35 -2.25 6.12
N VAL A 59 8.11 -1.36 5.15
CA VAL A 59 9.17 -0.57 4.51
C VAL A 59 9.76 0.42 5.52
N MET A 60 8.94 1.09 6.33
CA MET A 60 9.45 2.05 7.30
C MET A 60 10.40 1.44 8.31
N LEU A 61 10.05 0.27 8.85
CA LEU A 61 10.87 -0.44 9.82
C LEU A 61 12.23 -0.86 9.24
N ARG A 62 12.33 -1.07 7.92
CA ARG A 62 13.59 -1.41 7.24
C ARG A 62 14.45 -0.19 6.89
N HIS A 63 13.86 1.01 6.87
CA HIS A 63 14.51 2.26 6.47
C HIS A 63 14.41 3.36 7.54
N GLN A 64 14.38 2.95 8.81
CA GLN A 64 14.04 3.82 9.94
C GLN A 64 14.84 5.13 9.98
N GLU A 65 16.16 5.07 9.76
CA GLU A 65 17.03 6.26 9.79
C GLU A 65 16.70 7.28 8.68
N GLN A 66 16.53 6.79 7.46
CA GLN A 66 16.22 7.64 6.29
C GLN A 66 14.84 8.28 6.42
N ILE A 67 13.88 7.55 6.97
CA ILE A 67 12.52 8.04 7.12
C ILE A 67 12.40 9.05 8.26
N VAL A 68 13.09 8.84 9.39
CA VAL A 68 13.14 9.85 10.46
C VAL A 68 13.69 11.17 9.94
N ALA A 69 14.75 11.13 9.13
CA ALA A 69 15.31 12.32 8.50
C ALA A 69 14.30 13.00 7.53
N ASN A 70 13.60 12.24 6.69
CA ASN A 70 12.58 12.78 5.80
C ASN A 70 11.37 13.37 6.54
N MET A 71 10.91 12.72 7.61
CA MET A 71 9.82 13.21 8.45
C MET A 71 10.19 14.53 9.13
N HIS A 72 11.44 14.69 9.54
CA HIS A 72 11.93 15.95 10.09
C HIS A 72 11.87 17.08 9.04
N LYS A 73 12.30 16.80 7.80
CA LYS A 73 12.20 17.76 6.68
C LYS A 73 10.76 18.16 6.36
N ILE A 74 9.84 17.18 6.31
CA ILE A 74 8.41 17.43 6.05
C ILE A 74 7.82 18.32 7.14
N ARG A 75 8.09 18.00 8.42
CA ARG A 75 7.61 18.80 9.56
C ARG A 75 8.16 20.22 9.54
N GLN A 76 9.44 20.41 9.23
CA GLN A 76 10.04 21.74 9.08
C GLN A 76 9.39 22.53 7.95
N ALA A 77 9.16 21.92 6.78
CA ALA A 77 8.53 22.59 5.64
C ALA A 77 7.09 23.03 5.93
N ILE A 78 6.33 22.23 6.69
CA ILE A 78 4.97 22.59 7.13
C ILE A 78 5.02 23.74 8.15
N ALA A 79 5.93 23.67 9.13
CA ALA A 79 6.09 24.71 10.14
C ALA A 79 6.48 26.08 9.54
N ILE A 80 7.37 26.09 8.55
CA ILE A 80 7.76 27.32 7.83
C ILE A 80 6.54 27.94 7.13
N ARG A 81 5.69 27.12 6.48
CA ARG A 81 4.49 27.62 5.81
C ARG A 81 3.44 28.20 6.76
N GLN A 82 3.34 27.69 7.99
CA GLN A 82 2.43 28.22 9.01
C GLN A 82 2.90 29.54 9.64
N LEU A 83 4.20 29.86 9.56
CA LEU A 83 4.77 31.14 10.04
C LEU A 83 4.78 32.24 8.97
N THR A 84 4.46 31.90 7.72
CA THR A 84 4.47 32.83 6.57
C THR A 84 3.05 33.34 6.21
N TYR A 85 2.03 32.93 6.96
CA TYR A 85 0.65 33.42 6.91
C TYR A 85 0.27 34.01 8.26
#